data_AF-A0ABD0NBC1-F1
#
_entry.id   AF-A0ABD0NBC1-F1
#
_cell.length_a   1.000
_cell.length_b   1.000
_cell.length_c   1.000
_cell.angle_alpha   90.00
_cell.angle_beta   90.00
_cell.angle_gamma   90.00
#
_symmetry.space_group_name_H-M   'P 1'
#
loop_
_entity.id
_entity.type
_entity.pdbx_description
1 polymer ?
#
loop_
_entity_poly.entity_id
_entity_poly.type
_entity_poly.pdbx_seq_one_letter_code
_entity_poly.pdbx_strand_id
1 'polypeptide(L)'
;MLKSNMTCLLASCHGIEVEVLPCTQRRLSLIWDQCCPAPPVTPPVPSIMLTAHNNVCRGAAISTSTTLNTEPCPPQNVQTHLNCTRKFWGSGIRGFPGGSQWTNSSCSVTGLICGMVYNTHVRAIGETYNSTDSETVLFTSAPCPPVSSSVTVDLNCENATVLFRWAWSGGAASYELTAISNNGYIASCISQENFCNISDLACGQTYTVRLTAISNECEVTQETGVTFQT
;
A
#
# COMPACT_ATOMS: atom_id res chain seq x y z
N MET A 1 -4.03 -15.79 25.98
CA MET A 1 -3.78 -14.41 25.55
C MET A 1 -2.87 -14.47 24.33
N LEU A 2 -3.39 -14.29 23.11
CA LEU A 2 -2.60 -14.39 21.89
C LEU A 2 -1.72 -13.15 21.74
N LYS A 3 -0.40 -13.31 21.84
CA LYS A 3 0.56 -12.35 21.29
C LYS A 3 0.39 -12.40 19.77
N SER A 4 -0.33 -11.45 19.19
CA SER A 4 -0.32 -11.24 17.74
C SER A 4 1.10 -10.81 17.36
N ASN A 5 1.77 -11.66 16.58
CA ASN A 5 3.10 -11.41 16.05
C ASN A 5 2.95 -10.30 15.00
N MET A 6 3.03 -9.04 15.44
CA MET A 6 2.84 -7.86 14.60
C MET A 6 4.14 -7.54 13.87
N THR A 7 4.20 -7.84 12.58
CA THR A 7 5.38 -7.57 11.74
C THR A 7 5.35 -6.11 11.30
N CYS A 8 6.33 -5.32 11.73
CA CYS A 8 6.61 -4.02 11.11
C CYS A 8 7.18 -4.29 9.70
N LEU A 9 6.61 -3.65 8.68
CA LEU A 9 7.10 -3.80 7.30
C LEU A 9 8.01 -2.62 6.98
N LEU A 10 9.31 -2.92 6.87
CA LEU A 10 10.34 -1.97 6.51
C LEU A 10 10.80 -2.25 5.08
N ALA A 11 10.91 -1.20 4.27
CA ALA A 11 11.50 -1.28 2.95
C ALA A 11 12.50 -0.13 2.75
N SER A 12 13.72 -0.48 2.37
CA SER A 12 14.79 0.47 2.08
C SER A 12 15.08 0.51 0.58
N CYS A 13 14.91 1.66 -0.07
CA CYS A 13 15.14 1.84 -1.50
C CYS A 13 15.77 3.21 -1.77
N HIS A 14 16.81 3.29 -2.61
CA HIS A 14 17.36 4.56 -3.12
C HIS A 14 17.69 5.61 -2.03
N GLY A 15 18.26 5.18 -0.91
CA GLY A 15 18.61 6.08 0.20
C GLY A 15 17.41 6.55 1.03
N ILE A 16 16.27 5.86 0.94
CA ILE A 16 15.07 6.13 1.71
C ILE A 16 14.65 4.86 2.47
N GLU A 17 14.22 5.03 3.71
CA GLU A 17 13.59 3.99 4.51
C GLU A 17 12.10 4.30 4.67
N VAL A 18 11.27 3.30 4.36
CA VAL A 18 9.82 3.34 4.49
C VAL A 18 9.41 2.42 5.62
N GLU A 19 8.61 2.94 6.54
CA GLU A 19 8.00 2.17 7.60
C GLU A 19 6.47 2.17 7.45
N VAL A 20 5.87 0.98 7.53
CA VAL A 20 4.43 0.78 7.33
C VAL A 20 3.85 0.02 8.53
N LEU A 21 2.91 0.65 9.24
CA LEU A 21 2.34 0.15 10.49
C LEU A 21 0.80 0.07 10.41
N PRO A 22 0.17 -1.04 10.87
CA PRO A 22 -1.30 -1.14 10.89
C PRO A 22 -1.91 -0.21 11.94
N CYS A 23 -3.03 0.44 11.62
CA CYS A 23 -3.70 1.44 12.48
C CYS A 23 -4.38 0.88 13.74
N THR A 24 -4.32 -0.43 14.02
CA THR A 24 -5.06 -1.06 15.12
C THR A 24 -4.48 -0.80 16.53
N GLN A 25 -3.44 0.03 16.71
CA GLN A 25 -2.92 0.38 18.06
C GLN A 25 -2.40 1.83 18.20
N ARG A 26 -2.53 2.36 19.44
CA ARG A 26 -1.78 3.53 19.94
C ARG A 26 -0.29 3.19 20.00
N ARG A 27 0.52 4.11 19.49
CA ARG A 27 1.99 4.10 19.45
C ARG A 27 2.59 3.58 20.78
N LEU A 28 3.25 2.42 20.73
CA LEU A 28 4.31 2.05 21.67
C LEU A 28 5.59 2.02 20.84
N SER A 29 6.42 3.07 20.97
CA SER A 29 7.71 3.17 20.30
C SER A 29 8.60 2.02 20.77
N LEU A 30 8.90 1.08 19.88
CA LEU A 30 9.95 0.09 20.09
C LEU A 30 11.00 0.32 19.00
N ILE A 31 12.11 0.91 19.43
CA ILE A 31 13.34 1.10 18.67
C ILE A 31 13.94 -0.29 18.47
N TRP A 32 14.08 -0.77 17.23
CA TRP A 32 14.91 -1.92 16.89
C TRP A 32 15.78 -1.62 15.67
N ASP A 33 17.09 -1.64 15.91
CA ASP A 33 18.19 -1.62 14.95
C ASP A 33 18.16 -2.86 14.03
N GLN A 34 18.57 -2.71 12.77
CA GLN A 34 19.72 -3.39 12.13
C GLN A 34 19.67 -3.20 10.60
N CYS A 35 20.60 -2.40 10.07
CA CYS A 35 20.74 -2.09 8.63
C CYS A 35 21.70 -3.05 7.91
N CYS A 36 21.33 -3.45 6.68
CA CYS A 36 22.28 -3.85 5.64
C CYS A 36 22.86 -2.58 4.97
N PRO A 37 24.15 -2.54 4.60
CA PRO A 37 24.73 -1.39 3.92
C PRO A 37 24.39 -1.41 2.42
N ALA A 38 23.86 -0.30 1.90
CA ALA A 38 23.75 -0.01 0.47
C ALA A 38 24.79 1.08 0.10
N PRO A 39 25.28 1.13 -1.16
CA PRO A 39 26.48 1.88 -1.53
C PRO A 39 26.28 3.40 -1.50
N PRO A 40 27.34 4.19 -1.29
CA PRO A 40 27.25 5.65 -1.15
C PRO A 40 27.01 6.30 -2.51
N VAL A 41 25.96 7.10 -2.61
CA VAL A 41 25.78 8.08 -3.69
C VAL A 41 26.00 9.45 -3.05
N THR A 42 27.24 9.95 -3.14
CA THR A 42 27.69 11.20 -2.53
C THR A 42 27.19 12.41 -3.34
N PRO A 43 26.34 13.30 -2.80
CA PRO A 43 26.22 14.67 -3.30
C PRO A 43 27.48 15.48 -2.97
N PRO A 44 27.76 16.61 -3.64
CA PRO A 44 28.94 17.42 -3.37
C PRO A 44 28.90 18.01 -1.96
N VAL A 45 29.85 17.60 -1.13
CA VAL A 45 29.98 18.04 0.26
C VAL A 45 30.48 19.49 0.29
N PRO A 46 29.80 20.44 0.96
CA PRO A 46 30.30 21.79 1.10
C PRO A 46 31.58 21.78 1.96
N SER A 47 32.65 22.40 1.46
CA SER A 47 33.90 22.57 2.20
C SER A 47 33.98 23.98 2.78
N ILE A 48 34.20 24.06 4.09
CA ILE A 48 34.36 25.35 4.79
C ILE A 48 35.85 25.66 4.87
N MET A 49 36.19 26.90 4.54
CA MET A 49 37.56 27.41 4.56
C MET A 49 37.56 28.78 5.24
N LEU A 50 38.33 28.92 6.32
CA LEU A 50 38.45 30.16 7.08
C LEU A 50 39.56 31.01 6.49
N THR A 51 39.28 32.29 6.28
CA THR A 51 40.24 33.25 5.72
C THR A 51 40.48 34.37 6.71
N ALA A 52 41.73 34.57 7.12
CA ALA A 52 42.10 35.65 8.02
C ALA A 52 42.38 36.96 7.25
N HIS A 53 41.87 38.07 7.78
CA HIS A 53 42.02 39.40 7.21
C HIS A 53 42.59 40.37 8.25
N ASN A 54 43.57 41.19 7.87
CA ASN A 54 44.04 42.32 8.68
C ASN A 54 44.06 43.62 7.83
N ASN A 55 44.47 44.74 8.45
CA ASN A 55 44.45 46.06 7.80
C ASN A 55 45.46 46.23 6.66
N VAL A 56 46.30 45.23 6.38
CA VAL A 56 47.39 45.29 5.38
C VAL A 56 47.23 44.21 4.30
N CYS A 57 46.90 42.98 4.69
CA CYS A 57 46.73 41.82 3.83
C CYS A 57 45.32 41.26 3.98
N ARG A 58 44.60 41.18 2.86
CA ARG A 58 43.25 40.62 2.80
C ARG A 58 43.33 39.21 2.21
N GLY A 59 43.20 38.18 3.06
CA GLY A 59 43.08 36.79 2.64
C GLY A 59 44.38 36.05 2.34
N ALA A 60 45.48 36.47 2.98
CA ALA A 60 46.79 35.85 2.82
C ALA A 60 46.95 34.53 3.63
N ALA A 61 46.16 34.36 4.69
CA ALA A 61 46.16 33.12 5.49
C ALA A 61 44.80 32.44 5.35
N ILE A 62 44.83 31.21 4.84
CA ILE A 62 43.67 30.39 4.50
C ILE A 62 43.82 29.06 5.23
N SER A 63 42.79 28.62 5.96
CA SER A 63 42.79 27.33 6.65
C SER A 63 42.67 26.15 5.68
N THR A 64 42.99 24.94 6.12
CA THR A 64 42.65 23.73 5.35
C THR A 64 41.13 23.60 5.22
N SER A 65 40.67 23.08 4.08
CA SER A 65 39.26 22.78 3.88
C SER A 65 38.82 21.64 4.80
N THR A 66 37.70 21.85 5.50
CA THR A 66 37.01 20.78 6.25
C THR A 66 35.66 20.52 5.61
N THR A 67 35.32 19.26 5.39
CA THR A 67 34.02 18.84 4.87
C THR A 67 33.00 18.79 5.99
N LEU A 68 31.83 19.41 5.79
CA LEU A 68 30.71 19.34 6.73
C LEU A 68 29.66 18.38 6.19
N ASN A 69 29.40 17.29 6.91
CA ASN A 69 28.30 16.38 6.59
C ASN A 69 27.02 16.92 7.25
N THR A 70 26.10 17.41 6.45
CA THR A 70 24.74 17.76 6.89
C THR A 70 23.83 16.54 6.79
N GLU A 71 22.81 16.47 7.65
CA GLU A 71 21.75 15.47 7.48
C GLU A 71 20.95 15.72 6.19
N PRO A 72 20.39 14.67 5.57
CA PRO A 72 19.47 14.84 4.44
C PRO A 72 18.19 15.57 4.85
N CYS A 73 17.59 16.29 3.91
CA CYS A 73 16.29 16.93 4.15
C CYS A 73 15.17 15.88 4.31
N PRO A 74 14.18 16.10 5.19
CA PRO A 74 13.01 15.25 5.30
C PRO A 74 12.24 15.15 3.97
N PRO A 75 11.80 13.95 3.55
CA PRO A 75 11.01 13.78 2.33
C PRO A 75 9.69 14.56 2.37
N GLN A 76 9.32 15.19 1.26
CA GLN A 76 8.06 15.93 1.10
C GLN A 76 7.20 15.33 -0.03
N ASN A 77 5.90 15.59 -0.01
CA ASN A 77 4.94 15.12 -1.01
C ASN A 77 4.95 13.60 -1.20
N VAL A 78 4.99 12.84 -0.09
CA VAL A 78 4.94 11.38 -0.11
C VAL A 78 3.56 10.93 -0.61
N GLN A 79 3.54 10.03 -1.59
CA GLN A 79 2.31 9.45 -2.13
C GLN A 79 2.37 7.92 -2.15
N THR A 80 1.27 7.31 -1.74
CA THR A 80 1.09 5.85 -1.74
C THR A 80 0.24 5.41 -2.93
N HIS A 81 0.61 4.31 -3.58
CA HIS A 81 -0.18 3.72 -4.65
C HIS A 81 -0.25 2.19 -4.52
N LEU A 82 -1.45 1.64 -4.58
CA LEU A 82 -1.67 0.19 -4.56
C LEU A 82 -1.56 -0.37 -5.97
N ASN A 83 -0.80 -1.45 -6.15
CA ASN A 83 -0.78 -2.17 -7.42
C ASN A 83 -1.53 -3.50 -7.29
N CYS A 84 -2.79 -3.49 -7.72
CA CYS A 84 -3.70 -4.63 -7.61
C CYS A 84 -3.75 -5.52 -8.85
N THR A 85 -2.91 -5.25 -9.88
CA THR A 85 -2.91 -5.99 -11.15
C THR A 85 -2.10 -7.29 -11.14
N ARG A 86 -1.24 -7.51 -10.14
CA ARG A 86 -0.50 -8.78 -10.00
C ARG A 86 -1.14 -9.60 -8.89
N LYS A 87 -1.41 -10.89 -9.15
CA LYS A 87 -1.76 -11.90 -8.14
C LYS A 87 -0.62 -12.18 -7.11
N PHE A 88 0.31 -11.24 -6.96
CA PHE A 88 1.36 -11.17 -5.95
C PHE A 88 1.46 -9.71 -5.49
N TRP A 89 1.09 -9.49 -4.23
CA TRP A 89 0.85 -8.19 -3.62
C TRP A 89 2.13 -7.36 -3.48
N GLY A 90 2.24 -6.28 -4.25
CA GLY A 90 3.23 -5.22 -4.03
C GLY A 90 2.57 -3.86 -4.15
N SER A 91 2.73 -2.99 -3.15
CA SER A 91 2.27 -1.60 -3.20
C SER A 91 3.45 -0.70 -3.52
N GLY A 92 3.32 0.22 -4.47
CA GLY A 92 4.39 1.14 -4.88
C GLY A 92 4.20 2.52 -4.26
N ILE A 93 5.21 3.04 -3.58
CA ILE A 93 5.21 4.41 -3.03
C ILE A 93 6.00 5.29 -4.00
N ARG A 94 5.56 6.51 -4.28
CA ARG A 94 6.32 7.53 -5.03
C ARG A 94 6.59 8.72 -4.12
N GLY A 95 7.86 9.10 -3.97
CA GLY A 95 8.28 10.33 -3.31
C GLY A 95 9.10 11.22 -4.25
N PHE A 96 8.92 12.54 -4.15
CA PHE A 96 9.74 13.53 -4.84
C PHE A 96 10.65 14.24 -3.84
N PRO A 97 11.98 14.08 -3.93
CA PRO A 97 12.91 14.88 -3.14
C PRO A 97 12.99 16.29 -3.73
N GLY A 98 12.65 17.31 -2.95
CA GLY A 98 12.88 18.70 -3.33
C GLY A 98 14.37 19.03 -3.32
N GLY A 99 14.91 19.47 -4.47
CA GLY A 99 16.31 19.86 -4.67
C GLY A 99 16.96 19.07 -5.80
N SER A 100 17.29 19.77 -6.90
CA SER A 100 17.73 19.24 -8.20
C SER A 100 18.69 18.04 -8.16
N GLN A 101 18.31 16.99 -8.91
CA GLN A 101 18.99 15.71 -9.18
C GLN A 101 18.69 14.52 -8.25
N TRP A 102 17.40 14.20 -8.03
CA TRP A 102 17.00 12.83 -7.69
C TRP A 102 15.77 12.41 -8.50
N THR A 103 15.95 11.42 -9.36
CA THR A 103 14.93 10.81 -10.21
C THR A 103 13.92 10.02 -9.36
N ASN A 104 12.61 10.18 -9.61
CA ASN A 104 11.48 9.40 -9.05
C ASN A 104 11.90 8.21 -8.17
N SER A 105 12.01 8.43 -6.85
CA SER A 105 12.35 7.37 -5.92
C SER A 105 11.05 6.64 -5.55
N SER A 106 10.87 5.42 -6.07
CA SER A 106 9.78 4.55 -5.67
C SER A 106 10.28 3.33 -4.91
N CYS A 107 9.50 2.89 -3.93
CA CYS A 107 9.78 1.69 -3.15
C CYS A 107 8.53 0.83 -3.06
N SER A 108 8.70 -0.48 -3.18
CA SER A 108 7.58 -1.41 -3.12
C SER A 108 7.56 -2.18 -1.80
N VAL A 109 6.46 -2.08 -1.07
CA VAL A 109 6.24 -2.82 0.18
C VAL A 109 5.32 -4.01 -0.12
N THR A 110 5.72 -5.20 0.32
CA THR A 110 4.97 -6.46 0.18
C THR A 110 4.60 -7.00 1.57
N GLY A 111 3.72 -8.01 1.63
CA GLY A 111 3.35 -8.64 2.90
C GLY A 111 2.31 -7.89 3.74
N LEU A 112 1.62 -6.91 3.14
CA LEU A 112 0.51 -6.22 3.79
C LEU A 112 -0.65 -7.18 4.05
N ILE A 113 -1.18 -7.16 5.27
CA ILE A 113 -2.49 -7.75 5.61
C ILE A 113 -3.56 -7.04 4.76
N CYS A 114 -4.38 -7.81 4.06
CA CYS A 114 -5.49 -7.30 3.26
C CYS A 114 -6.56 -6.61 4.13
N GLY A 115 -7.23 -5.62 3.57
CA GLY A 115 -8.33 -4.91 4.20
C GLY A 115 -7.98 -4.11 5.44
N MET A 116 -6.71 -3.76 5.62
CA MET A 116 -6.21 -3.03 6.79
C MET A 116 -5.79 -1.63 6.40
N VAL A 117 -6.03 -0.67 7.30
CA VAL A 117 -5.53 0.69 7.17
C VAL A 117 -4.12 0.77 7.75
N TYR A 118 -3.19 1.37 7.02
CA TYR A 118 -1.80 1.55 7.41
C TYR A 118 -1.42 3.03 7.54
N ASN A 119 -0.63 3.32 8.57
CA ASN A 119 0.17 4.53 8.68
C ASN A 119 1.49 4.31 7.96
N THR A 120 1.88 5.28 7.12
CA THR A 120 3.18 5.27 6.44
C THR A 120 3.91 6.55 6.70
N HIS A 121 5.21 6.42 6.98
CA HIS A 121 6.13 7.53 7.03
C HIS A 121 7.44 7.12 6.38
N VAL A 122 8.17 8.12 5.92
CA VAL A 122 9.34 7.96 5.08
C VAL A 122 10.45 8.82 5.64
N ARG A 123 11.66 8.26 5.75
CA ARG A 123 12.86 9.02 6.15
C ARG A 123 13.96 8.86 5.12
N ALA A 124 14.74 9.92 4.93
CA ALA A 124 15.93 9.87 4.11
C ALA A 124 17.11 9.34 4.95
N ILE A 125 17.84 8.38 4.38
CA ILE A 125 19.03 7.78 4.97
C ILE A 125 20.24 8.56 4.49
N GLY A 126 21.00 9.14 5.41
CA GLY A 126 22.26 9.81 5.11
C GLY A 126 23.48 8.94 5.41
N GLU A 127 24.68 9.43 5.07
CA GLU A 127 25.92 8.71 5.34
C GLU A 127 26.25 8.61 6.83
N THR A 128 25.81 9.61 7.62
CA THR A 128 26.10 9.70 9.06
C THR A 128 24.85 9.92 9.90
N TYR A 129 23.92 10.73 9.39
CA TYR A 129 22.67 11.07 10.07
C TYR A 129 21.49 10.87 9.13
N ASN A 130 20.36 10.40 9.66
CA ASN A 130 19.11 10.28 8.94
C ASN A 130 18.27 11.53 9.11
N SER A 131 17.42 11.84 8.14
CA SER A 131 16.43 12.91 8.29
C SER A 131 15.38 12.56 9.35
N THR A 132 14.59 13.55 9.75
CA THR A 132 13.32 13.28 10.43
C THR A 132 12.34 12.56 9.50
N ASP A 133 11.32 11.94 10.10
CA ASP A 133 10.23 11.30 9.36
C ASP A 133 9.41 12.34 8.58
N SER A 134 8.87 11.93 7.44
CA SER A 134 7.90 12.69 6.65
C SER A 134 6.56 12.83 7.37
N GLU A 135 5.66 13.62 6.79
CA GLU A 135 4.24 13.56 7.16
C GLU A 135 3.70 12.14 6.99
N THR A 136 2.83 11.74 7.92
CA THR A 136 2.20 10.42 7.89
C THR A 136 1.11 10.38 6.84
N VAL A 137 1.22 9.43 5.91
CA VAL A 137 0.21 9.17 4.89
C VAL A 137 -0.55 7.89 5.24
N LEU A 138 -1.87 7.97 5.20
CA LEU A 138 -2.76 6.83 5.41
C LEU A 138 -3.13 6.19 4.08
N PHE A 139 -3.12 4.86 4.05
CA PHE A 139 -3.71 4.13 2.93
C PHE A 139 -4.38 2.84 3.43
N THR A 140 -5.40 2.39 2.71
CA THR A 140 -6.07 1.10 2.96
C THR A 140 -5.47 0.08 2.02
N SER A 141 -5.04 -1.08 2.52
CA SER A 141 -4.61 -2.17 1.64
C SER A 141 -5.80 -2.71 0.85
N ALA A 142 -5.51 -3.44 -0.23
CA ALA A 142 -6.54 -4.04 -1.05
C ALA A 142 -7.49 -4.94 -0.22
N PRO A 143 -8.77 -5.08 -0.63
CA PRO A 143 -9.72 -5.95 0.02
C PRO A 143 -9.19 -7.36 0.17
N CYS A 144 -9.59 -8.02 1.26
CA CYS A 144 -9.37 -9.46 1.35
C CYS A 144 -10.19 -10.19 0.29
N PRO A 145 -9.61 -11.22 -0.37
CA PRO A 145 -10.37 -12.08 -1.26
C PRO A 145 -11.63 -12.62 -0.55
N PRO A 146 -12.82 -12.51 -1.16
CA PRO A 146 -14.03 -13.08 -0.60
C PRO A 146 -13.87 -14.57 -0.29
N VAL A 147 -14.45 -15.01 0.84
CA VAL A 147 -14.40 -16.41 1.23
C VAL A 147 -15.42 -17.19 0.38
N SER A 148 -14.93 -17.95 -0.60
CA SER A 148 -15.77 -18.71 -1.53
C SER A 148 -16.77 -19.64 -0.84
N SER A 149 -16.38 -20.30 0.25
CA SER A 149 -17.24 -21.19 1.03
C SER A 149 -18.33 -20.49 1.84
N SER A 150 -18.28 -19.16 1.96
CA SER A 150 -19.31 -18.39 2.67
C SER A 150 -20.50 -18.01 1.79
N VAL A 151 -20.39 -18.24 0.48
CA VAL A 151 -21.42 -17.84 -0.48
C VAL A 151 -22.57 -18.84 -0.44
N THR A 152 -23.77 -18.37 -0.12
CA THR A 152 -25.00 -19.15 -0.13
C THR A 152 -25.97 -18.61 -1.18
N VAL A 153 -26.80 -19.50 -1.72
CA VAL A 153 -27.74 -19.21 -2.81
C VAL A 153 -29.12 -19.69 -2.41
N ASP A 154 -30.07 -18.76 -2.38
CA ASP A 154 -31.48 -19.03 -2.11
C ASP A 154 -32.29 -18.68 -3.37
N LEU A 155 -32.78 -19.71 -4.06
CA LEU A 155 -33.66 -19.54 -5.22
C LEU A 155 -35.09 -19.30 -4.74
N ASN A 156 -35.68 -18.18 -5.17
CA ASN A 156 -37.10 -17.93 -4.98
C ASN A 156 -37.85 -18.08 -6.32
N CYS A 157 -38.46 -19.25 -6.50
CA CYS A 157 -39.20 -19.61 -7.71
C CYS A 157 -40.47 -18.76 -7.90
N GLU A 158 -41.08 -18.25 -6.83
CA GLU A 158 -42.32 -17.46 -6.94
C GLU A 158 -42.10 -16.11 -7.61
N ASN A 159 -40.94 -15.49 -7.33
CA ASN A 159 -40.58 -14.17 -7.86
C ASN A 159 -39.55 -14.24 -9.00
N ALA A 160 -39.13 -15.45 -9.42
CA ALA A 160 -38.05 -15.67 -10.38
C ALA A 160 -36.75 -14.91 -10.03
N THR A 161 -36.41 -14.89 -8.74
CA THR A 161 -35.24 -14.16 -8.22
C THR A 161 -34.31 -15.07 -7.43
N VAL A 162 -33.00 -14.82 -7.51
CA VAL A 162 -31.99 -15.57 -6.77
C VAL A 162 -31.24 -14.67 -5.79
N LEU A 163 -31.41 -14.95 -4.51
CA LEU A 163 -30.75 -14.23 -3.43
C LEU A 163 -29.41 -14.88 -3.11
N PHE A 164 -28.35 -14.09 -3.22
CA PHE A 164 -27.01 -14.45 -2.80
C PHE A 164 -26.68 -13.79 -1.47
N ARG A 165 -26.00 -14.53 -0.59
CA ARG A 165 -25.43 -14.00 0.65
C ARG A 165 -23.98 -14.46 0.77
N TRP A 166 -23.14 -13.64 1.39
CA TRP A 166 -21.72 -13.95 1.61
C TRP A 166 -21.24 -13.36 2.94
N ALA A 167 -20.03 -13.73 3.36
CA ALA A 167 -19.37 -13.10 4.50
C ALA A 167 -18.67 -11.81 4.09
N TRP A 168 -18.59 -10.86 5.01
CA TRP A 168 -17.84 -9.61 4.79
C TRP A 168 -16.35 -9.88 4.59
N SER A 169 -15.79 -9.33 3.51
CA SER A 169 -14.36 -9.19 3.26
C SER A 169 -13.81 -7.94 3.96
N GLY A 170 -12.69 -8.09 4.65
CA GLY A 170 -11.96 -6.94 5.23
C GLY A 170 -11.60 -5.92 4.14
N GLY A 171 -11.87 -4.65 4.40
CA GLY A 171 -11.56 -3.52 3.53
C GLY A 171 -12.36 -3.42 2.22
N ALA A 172 -13.39 -4.26 2.04
CA ALA A 172 -14.34 -4.07 0.97
C ALA A 172 -15.36 -2.98 1.35
N ALA A 173 -15.58 -2.02 0.46
CA ALA A 173 -16.62 -1.00 0.55
C ALA A 173 -17.92 -1.44 -0.15
N SER A 174 -17.79 -2.29 -1.18
CA SER A 174 -18.93 -2.90 -1.87
C SER A 174 -18.53 -4.24 -2.48
N TYR A 175 -19.52 -4.95 -3.00
CA TYR A 175 -19.35 -6.22 -3.69
C TYR A 175 -20.09 -6.20 -5.02
N GLU A 176 -19.50 -6.85 -6.01
CA GLU A 176 -20.16 -7.21 -7.25
C GLU A 176 -20.23 -8.74 -7.34
N LEU A 177 -21.44 -9.26 -7.52
CA LEU A 177 -21.67 -10.68 -7.78
C LEU A 177 -22.01 -10.87 -9.25
N THR A 178 -21.32 -11.79 -9.91
CA THR A 178 -21.52 -12.11 -11.33
C THR A 178 -21.89 -13.57 -11.48
N ALA A 179 -23.04 -13.85 -12.09
CA ALA A 179 -23.49 -15.17 -12.47
C ALA A 179 -23.28 -15.36 -13.99
N ILE A 180 -22.50 -16.37 -14.36
CA ILE A 180 -22.15 -16.70 -15.74
C ILE A 180 -22.76 -18.04 -16.10
N SER A 181 -23.67 -18.05 -17.06
CA SER A 181 -24.32 -19.27 -17.52
C SER A 181 -23.37 -20.12 -18.39
N ASN A 182 -23.68 -21.40 -18.52
CA ASN A 182 -23.04 -22.31 -19.47
C ASN A 182 -23.21 -21.91 -20.95
N ASN A 183 -24.18 -21.04 -21.29
CA ASN A 183 -24.37 -20.50 -22.63
C ASN A 183 -23.69 -19.13 -22.85
N GLY A 184 -23.01 -18.59 -21.83
CA GLY A 184 -22.32 -17.30 -21.88
C GLY A 184 -23.19 -16.10 -21.51
N TYR A 185 -24.44 -16.30 -21.10
CA TYR A 185 -25.26 -15.24 -20.52
C TYR A 185 -24.70 -14.79 -19.17
N ILE A 186 -24.53 -13.49 -18.98
CA ILE A 186 -23.94 -12.90 -17.78
C ILE A 186 -25.00 -12.03 -17.11
N ALA A 187 -25.27 -12.31 -15.85
CA ALA A 187 -26.05 -11.45 -14.96
C ALA A 187 -25.15 -10.98 -13.82
N SER A 188 -25.28 -9.73 -13.38
CA SER A 188 -24.53 -9.23 -12.23
C SER A 188 -25.36 -8.30 -11.37
N CYS A 189 -24.91 -8.12 -10.14
CA CYS A 189 -25.49 -7.14 -9.23
C CYS A 189 -24.44 -6.59 -8.27
N ILE A 190 -24.61 -5.33 -7.87
CA ILE A 190 -23.68 -4.61 -6.99
C ILE A 190 -24.43 -4.24 -5.71
N SER A 191 -23.79 -4.50 -4.57
CA SER A 191 -24.35 -4.20 -3.25
C SER A 191 -23.26 -3.71 -2.31
N GLN A 192 -23.60 -2.75 -1.44
CA GLN A 192 -22.76 -2.36 -0.31
C GLN A 192 -22.95 -3.32 0.89
N GLU A 193 -24.01 -4.11 0.86
CA GLU A 193 -24.31 -5.13 1.85
C GLU A 193 -23.67 -6.47 1.50
N ASN A 194 -23.75 -7.43 2.42
CA ASN A 194 -23.26 -8.79 2.22
C ASN A 194 -24.27 -9.73 1.52
N PHE A 195 -25.25 -9.14 0.82
CA PHE A 195 -26.25 -9.86 0.07
C PHE A 195 -26.67 -9.07 -1.16
N CYS A 196 -27.15 -9.79 -2.16
CA CYS A 196 -27.70 -9.20 -3.36
C CYS A 196 -28.67 -10.16 -4.06
N ASN A 197 -29.66 -9.60 -4.76
CA ASN A 197 -30.65 -10.37 -5.50
C ASN A 197 -30.45 -10.16 -7.01
N ILE A 198 -30.41 -11.26 -7.77
CA ILE A 198 -30.36 -11.23 -9.23
C ILE A 198 -31.72 -11.69 -9.78
N SER A 199 -32.32 -10.86 -10.62
CA SER A 199 -33.48 -11.19 -11.45
C SER A 199 -33.05 -11.48 -12.89
N ASP A 200 -34.00 -11.89 -13.73
CA ASP A 200 -33.83 -11.99 -15.19
C ASP A 200 -32.80 -13.04 -15.67
N LEU A 201 -32.73 -14.16 -14.96
CA LEU A 201 -31.91 -15.30 -15.36
C LEU A 201 -32.57 -16.11 -16.48
N ALA A 202 -31.77 -16.64 -17.40
CA ALA A 202 -32.23 -17.47 -18.50
C ALA A 202 -32.58 -18.88 -18.01
N CYS A 203 -33.79 -19.35 -18.33
CA CYS A 203 -34.28 -20.65 -17.86
C CYS A 203 -33.50 -21.84 -18.44
N GLY A 204 -33.43 -22.93 -17.67
CA GLY A 204 -32.76 -24.17 -18.03
C GLY A 204 -31.23 -24.08 -18.08
N GLN A 205 -30.64 -23.00 -17.57
CA GLN A 205 -29.20 -22.79 -17.59
C GLN A 205 -28.54 -23.11 -16.25
N THR A 206 -27.28 -23.51 -16.31
CA THR A 206 -26.43 -23.66 -15.12
C THR A 206 -25.51 -22.46 -15.02
N TYR A 207 -25.55 -21.77 -13.89
CA TYR A 207 -24.77 -20.58 -13.62
C TYR A 207 -23.59 -20.89 -12.69
N THR A 208 -22.44 -20.29 -12.99
CA THR A 208 -21.26 -20.23 -12.13
C THR A 208 -21.14 -18.84 -11.53
N VAL A 209 -20.78 -18.75 -10.25
CA VAL A 209 -20.80 -17.48 -9.51
C VAL A 209 -19.38 -16.98 -9.21
N ARG A 210 -19.15 -15.71 -9.52
CA ARG A 210 -17.97 -14.93 -9.14
C ARG A 210 -18.37 -13.84 -8.17
N LEU A 211 -17.52 -13.60 -7.18
CA LEU A 211 -17.70 -12.54 -6.20
C LEU A 211 -16.48 -11.62 -6.23
N THR A 212 -16.71 -10.34 -6.47
CA THR A 212 -15.69 -9.29 -6.48
C THR A 212 -15.87 -8.41 -5.26
N ALA A 213 -14.84 -8.31 -4.42
CA ALA A 213 -14.76 -7.32 -3.35
C ALA A 213 -14.14 -6.04 -3.90
N ILE A 214 -14.80 -4.90 -3.69
CA ILE A 214 -14.44 -3.60 -4.25
C ILE A 214 -14.08 -2.66 -3.10
N SER A 215 -12.95 -1.97 -3.20
CA SER A 215 -12.55 -0.83 -2.37
C SER A 215 -12.37 0.41 -3.22
N ASN A 216 -12.05 1.54 -2.58
CA ASN A 216 -11.79 2.81 -3.28
C ASN A 216 -10.63 2.72 -4.29
N GLU A 217 -9.64 1.86 -4.04
CA GLU A 217 -8.39 1.81 -4.82
C GLU A 217 -8.23 0.51 -5.61
N CYS A 218 -8.92 -0.57 -5.21
CA CYS A 218 -8.71 -1.92 -5.73
C CYS A 218 -9.96 -2.79 -5.74
N GLU A 219 -9.98 -3.74 -6.68
CA GLU A 219 -11.01 -4.77 -6.82
C GLU A 219 -10.36 -6.16 -6.82
N VAL A 220 -10.96 -7.11 -6.08
CA VAL A 220 -10.46 -8.47 -5.93
C VAL A 220 -11.57 -9.46 -6.25
N THR A 221 -11.49 -10.06 -7.43
CA THR A 221 -12.42 -11.10 -7.89
C THR A 221 -11.99 -12.49 -7.45
N GLN A 222 -12.92 -13.24 -6.89
CA GLN A 222 -12.75 -14.62 -6.47
C GLN A 222 -13.83 -15.52 -7.10
N GLU A 223 -13.38 -16.64 -7.67
CA GLU A 223 -14.28 -17.72 -8.09
C GLU A 223 -14.84 -18.40 -6.83
N THR A 224 -16.16 -18.43 -6.71
CA THR A 224 -16.81 -19.03 -5.53
C THR A 224 -16.90 -20.55 -5.64
N GLY A 225 -16.88 -21.09 -6.87
CA GLY A 225 -17.15 -22.49 -7.15
C GLY A 225 -18.60 -22.91 -6.93
N VAL A 226 -19.47 -21.97 -6.52
CA VAL A 226 -20.89 -22.20 -6.33
C VAL A 226 -21.59 -22.19 -7.67
N THR A 227 -22.43 -23.19 -7.89
CA THR A 227 -23.27 -23.32 -9.08
C THR A 227 -24.73 -23.48 -8.69
N PHE A 228 -25.62 -22.96 -9.53
CA PHE A 228 -27.05 -23.13 -9.39
C PHE A 228 -27.71 -23.26 -10.76
N GLN A 229 -28.92 -23.80 -10.78
CA GLN A 229 -29.72 -24.00 -11.98
C GLN A 229 -31.05 -23.27 -11.84
N THR A 230 -31.53 -22.73 -12.95
CA THR A 230 -32.80 -22.02 -13.09
C THR A 230 -33.73 -22.73 -14.06
#